data_AF-A0A2S9K116-F1
#
_entry.id   AF-A0A2S9K116-F1
#
_cell.length_a   1.000
_cell.length_b   1.000
_cell.length_c   1.000
_cell.angle_alpha   90.00
_cell.angle_beta   90.00
_cell.angle_gamma   90.00
#
_symmetry.space_group_name_H-M   'P 1'
#
loop_
_entity.id
_entity.type
_entity.pdbx_description
1 polymer ?
#
loop_
_entity_poly.entity_id
_entity_poly.type
_entity_poly.pdbx_seq_one_letter_code
_entity_poly.pdbx_strand_id
1 'polypeptide(L)'
;MAKKPRQSSASQRSDLKPSAENPFIRIPFDGADLQSYISPGGGAKVLPGVDVDRTYRATLGATLVRSQQAVEHELVRHQESWSTLVLTLRDKAIAKSHRPLHLAAKCEALLAGHAKLNEMLIGVDRLRIDKLARLIESDETQNTRANLSTIMHFAPWSRARRNPGGTASLRNAGRTLLQPFSYHNAEEKTKANWQNIERLLKRVNARYRHLLHDTQAPLLELLDMDQWTDEMLDTLLSYPGLRRADPSPMIAASNPGSAISLGVPALTPIAPPDQAWPVVAVFDTGVAPGHSQLEPWVVGRNTFVLPPDTDHVHGTAVASLVVAGHQLNAGFPRSPCRVFDVAGLEVAKSYISDLIDRLRDAVDQTPDVKIWNLSLGAEVGCNEQEFSEFAQALDALSAKHGVLFVVSAGNYTDMPRRGWPVTKHLQGDRISSPGDSVTALTVGALAQAGNYSTIVQGGEPAPYSRRGPGRVISRCPRGLSQSL
;
A
#
# COMPACT_ATOMS: atom_id res chain seq x y z
N MET A 1 -37.96 14.21 -36.77
CA MET A 1 -36.50 14.40 -36.64
C MET A 1 -35.91 13.19 -35.93
N ALA A 2 -35.00 12.46 -36.56
CA ALA A 2 -34.36 11.29 -35.95
C ALA A 2 -33.32 11.71 -34.90
N LYS A 3 -33.32 11.06 -33.73
CA LYS A 3 -32.25 11.24 -32.72
C LYS A 3 -30.96 10.65 -33.28
N LYS A 4 -29.89 11.45 -33.35
CA LYS A 4 -28.53 10.94 -33.61
C LYS A 4 -28.17 9.90 -32.52
N PRO A 5 -27.58 8.75 -32.86
CA PRO A 5 -27.05 7.84 -31.86
C PRO A 5 -25.87 8.49 -31.12
N ARG A 6 -25.78 8.27 -29.80
CA ARG A 6 -24.57 8.62 -29.04
C ARG A 6 -23.42 7.77 -29.56
N GLN A 7 -22.34 8.41 -30.03
CA GLN A 7 -21.07 7.73 -30.26
C GLN A 7 -20.56 7.15 -28.93
N SER A 8 -20.04 5.93 -28.96
CA SER A 8 -19.38 5.30 -27.81
C SER A 8 -17.97 5.86 -27.66
N SER A 9 -17.55 6.15 -26.42
CA SER A 9 -16.21 6.69 -26.09
C SER A 9 -15.04 5.78 -26.49
N ALA A 10 -15.32 4.53 -26.88
CA ALA A 10 -14.33 3.60 -27.43
C ALA A 10 -13.57 4.18 -28.64
N SER A 11 -14.19 5.05 -29.45
CA SER A 11 -13.53 5.66 -30.62
C SER A 11 -12.52 6.76 -30.30
N GLN A 12 -12.37 7.18 -29.03
CA GLN A 12 -11.35 8.16 -28.62
C GLN A 12 -10.04 7.50 -28.14
N ARG A 13 -9.99 6.16 -28.02
CA ARG A 13 -8.81 5.44 -27.54
C ARG A 13 -7.79 5.07 -28.64
N SER A 14 -8.10 5.30 -29.92
CA SER A 14 -7.26 4.88 -31.06
C SER A 14 -6.09 5.82 -31.40
N ASP A 15 -6.14 7.08 -30.97
CA ASP A 15 -5.34 8.15 -31.57
C ASP A 15 -4.15 8.60 -30.70
N LEU A 16 -3.97 7.97 -29.53
CA LEU A 16 -2.87 8.27 -28.61
C LEU A 16 -1.58 7.55 -29.04
N LYS A 17 -0.69 8.26 -29.74
CA LYS A 17 0.66 7.77 -30.08
C LYS A 17 1.73 8.52 -29.25
N PRO A 18 2.75 7.83 -28.72
CA PRO A 18 3.88 8.48 -28.08
C PRO A 18 4.75 9.18 -29.13
N SER A 19 5.48 10.23 -28.73
CA SER A 19 6.46 10.92 -29.58
C SER A 19 7.86 10.80 -28.99
N ALA A 20 8.88 11.17 -29.76
CA ALA A 20 10.26 11.23 -29.27
C ALA A 20 10.46 12.32 -28.21
N GLU A 21 9.65 13.39 -28.24
CA GLU A 21 9.70 14.50 -27.28
C GLU A 21 8.91 14.22 -26.00
N ASN A 22 7.86 13.39 -26.10
CA ASN A 22 7.14 12.87 -24.94
C ASN A 22 6.78 11.39 -25.17
N PRO A 23 7.59 10.44 -24.63
CA PRO A 23 7.32 9.01 -24.79
C PRO A 23 6.13 8.54 -23.93
N PHE A 24 5.58 9.38 -23.04
CA PHE A 24 4.50 9.01 -22.13
C PHE A 24 3.13 9.24 -22.77
N ILE A 25 2.38 8.14 -22.95
CA ILE A 25 0.97 8.21 -23.33
C ILE A 25 0.13 8.54 -22.09
N ARG A 26 -0.40 9.76 -22.01
CA ARG A 26 -1.42 10.11 -21.01
C ARG A 26 -2.74 9.42 -21.38
N ILE A 27 -3.05 8.30 -20.73
CA ILE A 27 -4.37 7.67 -20.79
C ILE A 27 -5.30 8.50 -19.89
N PRO A 28 -6.31 9.22 -20.43
CA PRO A 28 -7.28 9.93 -19.61
C PRO A 28 -8.16 8.92 -18.88
N PHE A 29 -8.40 9.18 -17.60
CA PHE A 29 -9.23 8.34 -16.74
C PHE A 29 -10.71 8.45 -17.15
N ASP A 30 -11.37 7.33 -17.47
CA ASP A 30 -12.81 7.31 -17.81
C ASP A 30 -13.65 7.14 -16.54
N GLY A 31 -14.80 7.81 -16.43
CA GLY A 31 -15.74 7.60 -15.32
C GLY A 31 -16.22 6.15 -15.19
N ALA A 32 -16.17 5.37 -16.27
CA ALA A 32 -16.42 3.93 -16.27
C ALA A 32 -15.33 3.10 -15.56
N ASP A 33 -14.08 3.59 -15.44
CA ASP A 33 -12.98 2.84 -14.82
C ASP A 33 -13.08 2.80 -13.27
N LEU A 34 -13.75 3.78 -12.66
CA LEU A 34 -14.16 3.76 -11.25
C LEU A 34 -15.20 2.67 -10.98
N GLN A 35 -16.12 2.48 -11.91
CA GLN A 35 -17.20 1.52 -11.76
C GLN A 35 -16.63 0.10 -11.82
N SER A 36 -17.04 -0.74 -10.87
CA SER A 36 -16.95 -2.18 -11.07
C SER A 36 -17.72 -2.49 -12.35
N TYR A 37 -17.09 -3.08 -13.37
CA TYR A 37 -17.82 -3.55 -14.56
C TYR A 37 -18.80 -4.64 -14.13
N ILE A 38 -20.03 -4.24 -13.81
CA ILE A 38 -21.17 -5.13 -13.59
C ILE A 38 -21.49 -5.68 -14.97
N SER A 39 -20.93 -6.84 -15.29
CA SER A 39 -21.17 -7.50 -16.57
C SER A 39 -22.68 -7.77 -16.70
N PRO A 40 -23.40 -7.10 -17.62
CA PRO A 40 -24.82 -7.35 -17.80
C PRO A 40 -24.95 -8.57 -18.71
N GLY A 41 -24.90 -9.77 -18.13
CA GLY A 41 -24.97 -11.02 -18.89
C GLY A 41 -24.18 -12.14 -18.26
N GLY A 42 -24.89 -13.03 -17.58
CA GLY A 42 -24.34 -14.19 -16.88
C GLY A 42 -25.24 -14.56 -15.71
N GLY A 43 -26.34 -15.27 -15.99
CA GLY A 43 -27.28 -15.72 -14.96
C GLY A 43 -26.54 -16.49 -13.86
N ALA A 44 -26.93 -16.30 -12.60
CA ALA A 44 -26.21 -16.85 -11.46
C ALA A 44 -26.14 -18.39 -11.54
N LYS A 45 -24.93 -18.94 -11.67
CA LYS A 45 -24.70 -20.38 -11.76
C LYS A 45 -24.13 -20.90 -10.44
N VAL A 46 -24.74 -21.97 -9.94
CA VAL A 46 -24.15 -22.84 -8.91
C VAL A 46 -22.82 -23.36 -9.46
N LEU A 47 -21.77 -23.38 -8.63
CA LEU A 47 -20.46 -23.83 -9.06
C LEU A 47 -20.48 -25.32 -9.44
N PRO A 48 -19.87 -25.72 -10.58
CA PRO A 48 -19.83 -27.12 -10.99
C PRO A 48 -19.17 -28.02 -9.93
N GLY A 49 -19.90 -29.07 -9.52
CA GLY A 49 -19.48 -30.01 -8.47
C GLY A 49 -19.75 -29.53 -7.04
N VAL A 50 -20.69 -28.61 -6.82
CA VAL A 50 -21.15 -28.21 -5.48
C VAL A 50 -22.66 -28.31 -5.38
N ASP A 51 -23.15 -29.36 -4.74
CA ASP A 51 -24.57 -29.53 -4.43
C ASP A 51 -24.94 -28.75 -3.16
N VAL A 52 -25.78 -27.73 -3.33
CA VAL A 52 -26.32 -26.91 -2.23
C VAL A 52 -27.56 -27.60 -1.67
N ASP A 53 -27.34 -28.78 -1.07
CA ASP A 53 -28.37 -29.63 -0.48
C ASP A 53 -28.61 -29.30 1.01
N ARG A 54 -29.52 -30.04 1.65
CA ARG A 54 -29.82 -29.87 3.08
C ARG A 54 -28.60 -30.15 3.98
N THR A 55 -27.75 -31.11 3.60
CA THR A 55 -26.54 -31.50 4.35
C THR A 55 -25.48 -30.39 4.32
N TYR A 56 -25.27 -29.81 3.14
CA TYR A 56 -24.40 -28.68 2.91
C TYR A 56 -24.90 -27.44 3.67
N ARG A 57 -26.19 -27.10 3.54
CA ARG A 57 -26.81 -25.98 4.27
C ARG A 57 -26.67 -26.14 5.78
N ALA A 58 -26.92 -27.33 6.32
CA ALA A 58 -26.76 -27.60 7.76
C ALA A 58 -25.29 -27.47 8.22
N THR A 59 -24.34 -27.99 7.44
CA THR A 59 -22.90 -27.91 7.75
C THR A 59 -22.41 -26.46 7.70
N LEU A 60 -22.80 -25.71 6.67
CA LEU A 60 -22.47 -24.30 6.52
C LEU A 60 -23.11 -23.45 7.64
N GLY A 61 -24.38 -23.68 7.96
CA GLY A 61 -25.07 -23.06 9.09
C GLY A 61 -24.38 -23.34 10.43
N ALA A 62 -23.90 -24.56 10.66
CA ALA A 62 -23.13 -24.90 11.85
C ALA A 62 -21.79 -24.14 11.93
N THR A 63 -21.15 -23.78 10.80
CA THR A 63 -19.97 -22.90 10.82
C THR A 63 -20.31 -21.46 11.19
N LEU A 64 -21.49 -20.96 10.78
CA LEU A 64 -21.99 -19.64 11.17
C LEU A 64 -22.28 -19.58 12.68
N VAL A 65 -22.98 -20.58 13.22
CA VAL A 65 -23.31 -20.67 14.66
C VAL A 65 -22.03 -20.71 15.51
N ARG A 66 -21.03 -21.54 15.15
CA ARG A 66 -19.73 -21.56 15.85
C ARG A 66 -18.99 -20.23 15.74
N SER A 67 -19.07 -19.55 14.60
CA SER A 67 -18.45 -18.24 14.40
C SER A 67 -19.09 -17.17 15.28
N GLN A 68 -20.43 -17.17 15.39
CA GLN A 68 -21.16 -16.30 16.31
C GLN A 68 -20.78 -16.57 17.77
N GLN A 69 -20.84 -17.82 18.21
CA GLN A 69 -20.50 -18.21 19.59
C GLN A 69 -19.09 -17.73 20.01
N ALA A 70 -18.12 -17.79 19.10
CA ALA A 70 -16.75 -17.34 19.36
C ALA A 70 -16.64 -15.81 19.63
N VAL A 71 -17.52 -14.99 19.05
CA VAL A 71 -17.52 -13.51 19.20
C VAL A 71 -18.72 -12.98 19.99
N GLU A 72 -19.54 -13.85 20.56
CA GLU A 72 -20.76 -13.46 21.27
C GLU A 72 -20.46 -12.53 22.45
N HIS A 73 -19.33 -12.74 23.14
CA HIS A 73 -18.86 -11.84 24.21
C HIS A 73 -18.51 -10.43 23.68
N GLU A 74 -17.93 -10.31 22.47
CA GLU A 74 -17.66 -9.02 21.83
C GLU A 74 -18.98 -8.33 21.43
N LEU A 75 -19.94 -9.09 20.88
CA LEU A 75 -21.27 -8.62 20.49
C LEU A 75 -22.13 -8.15 21.68
N VAL A 76 -22.04 -8.83 22.84
CA VAL A 76 -22.69 -8.40 24.09
C VAL A 76 -22.11 -7.07 24.57
N ARG A 77 -20.78 -6.93 24.54
CA ARG A 77 -20.03 -5.79 25.10
C ARG A 77 -20.08 -4.53 24.23
N HIS A 78 -20.26 -4.69 22.93
CA HIS A 78 -20.19 -3.61 21.93
C HIS A 78 -21.42 -3.63 20.99
N GLN A 79 -22.60 -3.42 21.55
CA GLN A 79 -23.88 -3.50 20.84
C GLN A 79 -24.02 -2.42 19.73
N GLU A 80 -23.29 -1.32 19.86
CA GLU A 80 -23.17 -0.24 18.89
C GLU A 80 -22.19 -0.52 17.74
N SER A 81 -21.53 -1.69 17.74
CA SER A 81 -20.47 -2.05 16.80
C SER A 81 -20.83 -3.24 15.92
N TRP A 82 -20.16 -3.32 14.77
CA TRP A 82 -20.37 -4.39 13.79
C TRP A 82 -19.25 -5.41 13.94
N SER A 83 -19.62 -6.67 14.20
CA SER A 83 -18.65 -7.78 14.16
C SER A 83 -18.40 -8.19 12.72
N THR A 84 -17.21 -8.73 12.44
CA THR A 84 -16.83 -9.11 11.08
C THR A 84 -16.79 -10.63 10.94
N LEU A 85 -17.56 -11.13 9.96
CA LEU A 85 -17.50 -12.52 9.51
C LEU A 85 -16.61 -12.64 8.27
N VAL A 86 -15.80 -13.69 8.27
CA VAL A 86 -15.00 -14.15 7.14
C VAL A 86 -15.80 -15.19 6.37
N LEU A 87 -16.01 -14.94 5.08
CA LEU A 87 -16.55 -15.90 4.12
C LEU A 87 -15.36 -16.47 3.35
N THR A 88 -14.93 -17.67 3.75
CA THR A 88 -13.88 -18.40 3.02
C THR A 88 -14.49 -18.94 1.73
N LEU A 89 -13.95 -18.53 0.60
CA LEU A 89 -14.41 -18.88 -0.74
C LEU A 89 -13.63 -20.07 -1.30
N ARG A 90 -14.27 -20.84 -2.19
CA ARG A 90 -13.62 -21.88 -2.99
C ARG A 90 -12.67 -21.26 -4.03
N ASP A 91 -11.61 -21.96 -4.40
CA ASP A 91 -10.63 -21.44 -5.38
C ASP A 91 -11.27 -21.12 -6.74
N LYS A 92 -12.20 -21.98 -7.19
CA LYS A 92 -13.04 -21.77 -8.39
C LYS A 92 -13.94 -20.51 -8.30
N ALA A 93 -14.03 -19.87 -7.14
CA ALA A 93 -14.92 -18.75 -6.83
C ALA A 93 -14.20 -17.44 -6.48
N ILE A 94 -12.87 -17.40 -6.54
CA ILE A 94 -12.05 -16.20 -6.26
C ILE A 94 -12.39 -15.03 -7.20
N ALA A 95 -12.85 -15.32 -8.42
CA ALA A 95 -13.19 -14.32 -9.42
C ALA A 95 -14.33 -13.38 -8.96
N LYS A 96 -14.23 -12.10 -9.31
CA LYS A 96 -15.16 -11.03 -8.86
C LYS A 96 -16.64 -11.34 -9.13
N SER A 97 -16.95 -12.06 -10.22
CA SER A 97 -18.29 -12.48 -10.62
C SER A 97 -18.94 -13.55 -9.73
N HIS A 98 -18.14 -14.25 -8.92
CA HIS A 98 -18.60 -15.33 -8.03
C HIS A 98 -18.63 -14.93 -6.55
N ARG A 99 -18.31 -13.67 -6.23
CA ARG A 99 -18.36 -13.18 -4.84
C ARG A 99 -19.80 -13.17 -4.32
N PRO A 100 -20.04 -13.59 -3.06
CA PRO A 100 -21.38 -13.72 -2.46
C PRO A 100 -22.10 -12.39 -2.16
N LEU A 101 -22.00 -11.38 -3.04
CA LEU A 101 -22.51 -10.03 -2.87
C LEU A 101 -24.04 -9.97 -2.74
N HIS A 102 -24.78 -10.80 -3.49
CA HIS A 102 -26.24 -10.84 -3.39
C HIS A 102 -26.71 -11.54 -2.10
N LEU A 103 -25.93 -12.48 -1.55
CA LEU A 103 -26.21 -13.03 -0.22
C LEU A 103 -25.99 -11.95 0.87
N ALA A 104 -24.86 -11.24 0.82
CA ALA A 104 -24.56 -10.12 1.72
C ALA A 104 -25.62 -9.00 1.66
N ALA A 105 -26.08 -8.65 0.45
CA ALA A 105 -27.15 -7.68 0.26
C ALA A 105 -28.49 -8.16 0.83
N LYS A 106 -28.86 -9.44 0.63
CA LYS A 106 -30.10 -10.02 1.19
C LYS A 106 -30.13 -10.08 2.71
N CYS A 107 -28.98 -10.22 3.39
CA CYS A 107 -28.91 -10.12 4.85
C CYS A 107 -28.56 -8.70 5.35
N GLU A 108 -28.54 -7.68 4.48
CA GLU A 108 -28.20 -6.29 4.82
C GLU A 108 -26.83 -6.14 5.52
N ALA A 109 -25.87 -7.02 5.21
CA ALA A 109 -24.53 -6.98 5.78
C ALA A 109 -23.66 -5.92 5.10
N LEU A 110 -22.78 -5.28 5.88
CA LEU A 110 -21.85 -4.26 5.38
C LEU A 110 -20.67 -4.93 4.66
N LEU A 111 -20.26 -4.41 3.50
CA LEU A 111 -19.12 -4.96 2.77
C LEU A 111 -17.81 -4.41 3.35
N ALA A 112 -17.07 -5.24 4.10
CA ALA A 112 -15.86 -4.88 4.85
C ALA A 112 -14.55 -5.23 4.11
N GLY A 113 -14.63 -5.44 2.79
CA GLY A 113 -13.49 -5.76 1.94
C GLY A 113 -13.10 -7.24 1.94
N HIS A 114 -11.80 -7.51 1.95
CA HIS A 114 -11.21 -8.86 1.90
C HIS A 114 -10.05 -8.93 2.89
N ALA A 115 -9.74 -10.12 3.40
CA ALA A 115 -8.55 -10.38 4.21
C ALA A 115 -7.47 -11.13 3.41
N LYS A 116 -7.90 -12.05 2.55
CA LYS A 116 -7.08 -12.80 1.61
C LYS A 116 -7.79 -12.88 0.26
N LEU A 117 -7.09 -13.36 -0.75
CA LEU A 117 -7.63 -13.56 -2.11
C LEU A 117 -8.95 -14.37 -2.11
N ASN A 118 -9.05 -15.37 -1.22
CA ASN A 118 -10.22 -16.23 -1.03
C ASN A 118 -11.01 -15.92 0.27
N GLU A 119 -10.75 -14.84 1.00
CA GLU A 119 -11.47 -14.48 2.23
C GLU A 119 -12.18 -13.13 2.04
N MET A 120 -13.50 -13.18 1.80
CA MET A 120 -14.37 -12.00 1.73
C MET A 120 -14.87 -11.63 3.14
N LEU A 121 -14.92 -10.34 3.47
CA LEU A 121 -15.31 -9.86 4.80
C LEU A 121 -16.66 -9.14 4.76
N ILE A 122 -17.54 -9.46 5.71
CA ILE A 122 -18.81 -8.74 5.92
C ILE A 122 -18.97 -8.32 7.38
N GLY A 123 -19.44 -7.08 7.59
CA GLY A 123 -19.86 -6.56 8.89
C GLY A 123 -21.32 -6.92 9.18
N VAL A 124 -21.58 -7.49 10.36
CA VAL A 124 -22.88 -7.96 10.82
C VAL A 124 -23.11 -7.66 12.30
N ASP A 125 -24.39 -7.57 12.67
CA ASP A 125 -24.89 -7.64 14.04
C ASP A 125 -25.73 -8.92 14.23
N ARG A 126 -26.24 -9.18 15.45
CA ARG A 126 -27.07 -10.36 15.74
C ARG A 126 -28.24 -10.51 14.76
N LEU A 127 -28.99 -9.43 14.50
CA LEU A 127 -30.13 -9.42 13.59
C LEU A 127 -29.76 -9.91 12.18
N ARG A 128 -28.58 -9.53 11.68
CA ARG A 128 -28.10 -9.90 10.34
C ARG A 128 -27.48 -11.30 10.31
N ILE A 129 -26.90 -11.77 11.41
CA ILE A 129 -26.53 -13.18 11.58
C ILE A 129 -27.79 -14.06 11.51
N ASP A 130 -28.86 -13.70 12.20
CA ASP A 130 -30.14 -14.43 12.17
C ASP A 130 -30.78 -14.42 10.76
N LYS A 131 -30.73 -13.27 10.05
CA LYS A 131 -31.17 -13.18 8.64
C LYS A 131 -30.32 -14.11 7.76
N LEU A 132 -29.00 -14.09 7.91
CA LEU A 132 -28.08 -14.93 7.15
C LEU A 132 -28.31 -16.42 7.41
N ALA A 133 -28.54 -16.82 8.67
CA ALA A 133 -28.88 -18.19 9.03
C ALA A 133 -30.15 -18.67 8.33
N ARG A 134 -31.25 -17.88 8.36
CA ARG A 134 -32.50 -18.20 7.65
C ARG A 134 -32.31 -18.32 6.13
N LEU A 135 -31.47 -17.48 5.52
CA LEU A 135 -31.15 -17.57 4.09
C LEU A 135 -30.34 -18.83 3.76
N ILE A 136 -29.38 -19.21 4.61
CA ILE A 136 -28.62 -20.47 4.45
C ILE A 136 -29.55 -21.68 4.59
N GLU A 137 -30.51 -21.65 5.51
CA GLU A 137 -31.43 -22.77 5.74
C GLU A 137 -32.48 -22.94 4.64
N SER A 138 -33.12 -21.84 4.21
CA SER A 138 -34.42 -21.92 3.50
C SER A 138 -34.50 -21.22 2.14
N ASP A 139 -33.55 -20.34 1.79
CA ASP A 139 -33.64 -19.59 0.53
C ASP A 139 -33.11 -20.42 -0.65
N GLU A 140 -34.05 -20.95 -1.43
CA GLU A 140 -33.82 -21.75 -2.64
C GLU A 140 -33.70 -20.93 -3.94
N THR A 141 -33.72 -19.59 -3.88
CA THR A 141 -33.56 -18.77 -5.09
C THR A 141 -32.22 -19.05 -5.79
N GLN A 142 -32.23 -19.11 -7.13
CA GLN A 142 -31.05 -19.44 -7.95
C GLN A 142 -29.83 -18.59 -7.58
N ASN A 143 -30.02 -17.28 -7.37
CA ASN A 143 -28.95 -16.38 -6.93
C ASN A 143 -28.41 -16.82 -5.57
N THR A 144 -29.26 -17.09 -4.57
CA THR A 144 -28.78 -17.51 -3.24
C THR A 144 -28.08 -18.86 -3.30
N ARG A 145 -28.61 -19.87 -4.01
CA ARG A 145 -27.90 -21.15 -4.24
C ARG A 145 -26.54 -20.94 -4.90
N ALA A 146 -26.45 -20.06 -5.90
CA ALA A 146 -25.18 -19.73 -6.55
C ALA A 146 -24.17 -19.11 -5.57
N ASN A 147 -24.58 -18.09 -4.81
CA ASN A 147 -23.73 -17.47 -3.78
C ASN A 147 -23.32 -18.46 -2.68
N LEU A 148 -24.24 -19.29 -2.19
CA LEU A 148 -23.94 -20.31 -1.17
C LEU A 148 -22.90 -21.30 -1.70
N SER A 149 -23.02 -21.77 -2.95
CA SER A 149 -22.06 -22.72 -3.54
C SER A 149 -20.61 -22.22 -3.55
N THR A 150 -20.38 -20.90 -3.49
CA THR A 150 -19.04 -20.31 -3.50
C THR A 150 -18.33 -20.36 -2.16
N ILE A 151 -19.08 -20.55 -1.07
CA ILE A 151 -18.58 -20.52 0.31
C ILE A 151 -18.12 -21.93 0.73
N MET A 152 -17.02 -21.99 1.46
CA MET A 152 -16.52 -23.18 2.14
C MET A 152 -17.02 -23.24 3.58
N HIS A 153 -16.84 -22.15 4.33
CA HIS A 153 -17.27 -22.00 5.72
C HIS A 153 -17.30 -20.51 6.10
N PHE A 154 -17.99 -20.21 7.20
CA PHE A 154 -17.83 -18.96 7.94
C PHE A 154 -16.75 -19.11 9.02
N ALA A 155 -16.03 -18.03 9.29
CA ALA A 155 -15.12 -17.90 10.43
C ALA A 155 -15.24 -16.50 11.06
N PRO A 156 -14.96 -16.32 12.37
CA PRO A 156 -14.95 -15.01 13.00
C PRO A 156 -13.67 -14.22 12.70
N TRP A 157 -13.75 -12.88 12.70
CA TRP A 157 -12.57 -12.02 12.77
C TRP A 157 -12.08 -11.89 14.22
N SER A 158 -11.36 -12.91 14.70
CA SER A 158 -10.93 -13.01 16.11
C SER A 158 -9.73 -12.10 16.47
N ARG A 159 -9.45 -11.95 17.77
CA ARG A 159 -8.23 -11.34 18.35
C ARG A 159 -6.94 -11.75 17.62
N ALA A 160 -6.79 -13.04 17.29
CA ALA A 160 -5.61 -13.56 16.58
C ALA A 160 -5.51 -13.13 15.09
N ARG A 161 -6.63 -12.75 14.46
CA ARG A 161 -6.62 -12.13 13.12
C ARG A 161 -6.38 -10.62 13.17
N ARG A 162 -6.76 -9.96 14.27
CA ARG A 162 -6.49 -8.53 14.51
C ARG A 162 -5.02 -8.26 14.83
N ASN A 163 -4.38 -9.12 15.61
CA ASN A 163 -2.94 -9.07 15.90
C ASN A 163 -2.33 -10.48 15.77
N PRO A 164 -1.81 -10.85 14.59
CA PRO A 164 -1.14 -12.13 14.37
C PRO A 164 0.22 -12.26 15.09
N GLY A 165 0.91 -11.15 15.37
CA GLY A 165 2.21 -11.13 16.06
C GLY A 165 2.12 -11.27 17.60
N GLY A 166 0.91 -11.24 18.16
CA GLY A 166 0.68 -11.27 19.60
C GLY A 166 0.99 -9.95 20.30
N THR A 167 0.48 -9.78 21.52
CA THR A 167 0.60 -8.53 22.30
C THR A 167 2.05 -8.13 22.59
N ALA A 168 2.94 -9.11 22.79
CA ALA A 168 4.37 -8.86 22.99
C ALA A 168 5.02 -8.12 21.81
N SER A 169 4.62 -8.40 20.56
CA SER A 169 5.16 -7.70 19.39
C SER A 169 4.83 -6.20 19.40
N LEU A 170 3.62 -5.84 19.83
CA LEU A 170 3.15 -4.44 19.94
C LEU A 170 3.92 -3.66 21.01
N ARG A 171 4.15 -4.30 22.16
CA ARG A 171 4.94 -3.74 23.27
C ARG A 171 6.37 -3.47 22.86
N ASN A 172 7.03 -4.49 22.29
CA ASN A 172 8.45 -4.44 21.92
C ASN A 172 8.75 -3.41 20.81
N ALA A 173 7.75 -3.04 20.01
CA ALA A 173 7.88 -2.06 18.93
C ALA A 173 7.75 -0.60 19.40
N GLY A 174 7.32 -0.33 20.64
CA GLY A 174 7.11 1.01 21.19
C GLY A 174 5.94 1.80 20.60
N ARG A 175 5.60 1.58 19.32
CA ARG A 175 4.45 2.17 18.61
C ARG A 175 3.66 1.09 17.87
N THR A 176 2.34 1.28 17.77
CA THR A 176 1.42 0.33 17.12
C THR A 176 0.52 1.05 16.12
N LEU A 177 0.52 0.55 14.89
CA LEU A 177 -0.41 0.96 13.85
C LEU A 177 -1.76 0.26 14.03
N LEU A 178 -2.84 1.03 14.10
CA LEU A 178 -4.22 0.53 14.12
C LEU A 178 -4.94 0.83 12.80
N GLN A 179 -5.55 -0.21 12.25
CA GLN A 179 -6.47 -0.11 11.12
C GLN A 179 -7.89 -0.49 11.56
N PRO A 180 -8.83 0.45 11.59
CA PRO A 180 -10.27 0.16 11.74
C PRO A 180 -10.86 -0.53 10.52
N PHE A 181 -12.00 -1.21 10.70
CA PHE A 181 -12.85 -1.60 9.57
C PHE A 181 -13.50 -0.38 8.91
N SER A 182 -13.47 -0.36 7.58
CA SER A 182 -14.24 0.54 6.72
C SER A 182 -15.22 -0.26 5.87
N TYR A 183 -16.39 0.33 5.62
CA TYR A 183 -17.52 -0.33 4.98
C TYR A 183 -17.89 0.38 3.68
N HIS A 184 -17.92 -0.37 2.57
CA HIS A 184 -18.19 0.17 1.24
C HIS A 184 -19.67 0.61 1.10
N ASN A 185 -19.89 1.83 0.60
CA ASN A 185 -21.20 2.48 0.48
C ASN A 185 -21.95 2.60 1.83
N ALA A 186 -21.19 2.79 2.91
CA ALA A 186 -21.68 2.91 4.28
C ALA A 186 -20.76 3.85 5.09
N GLU A 187 -20.57 5.06 4.55
CA GLU A 187 -19.68 6.10 5.06
C GLU A 187 -20.03 6.49 6.51
N GLU A 188 -21.33 6.62 6.82
CA GLU A 188 -21.81 6.87 8.18
C GLU A 188 -21.40 5.77 9.17
N LYS A 189 -21.43 4.50 8.75
CA LYS A 189 -21.05 3.36 9.61
C LYS A 189 -19.54 3.29 9.80
N THR A 190 -18.78 3.63 8.76
CA THR A 190 -17.32 3.78 8.84
C THR A 190 -16.94 4.89 9.82
N LYS A 191 -17.57 6.07 9.71
CA LYS A 191 -17.37 7.20 10.62
C LYS A 191 -17.78 6.86 12.07
N ALA A 192 -18.90 6.18 12.27
CA ALA A 192 -19.33 5.72 13.59
C ALA A 192 -18.32 4.74 14.22
N ASN A 193 -17.78 3.81 13.43
CA ASN A 193 -16.75 2.88 13.90
C ASN A 193 -15.46 3.60 14.32
N TRP A 194 -15.00 4.58 13.53
CA TRP A 194 -13.87 5.44 13.89
C TRP A 194 -14.08 6.13 15.24
N GLN A 195 -15.24 6.78 15.41
CA GLN A 195 -15.61 7.47 16.64
C GLN A 195 -15.75 6.54 17.86
N ASN A 196 -16.17 5.29 17.65
CA ASN A 196 -16.17 4.26 18.71
C ASN A 196 -14.74 3.94 19.16
N ILE A 197 -13.80 3.77 18.22
CA ILE A 197 -12.38 3.50 18.52
C ILE A 197 -11.76 4.68 19.25
N GLU A 198 -11.94 5.91 18.78
CA GLU A 198 -11.47 7.10 19.52
C GLU A 198 -12.03 7.16 20.95
N ARG A 199 -13.32 6.83 21.15
CA ARG A 199 -13.94 6.76 22.48
C ARG A 199 -13.32 5.67 23.35
N LEU A 200 -12.92 4.53 22.77
CA LEU A 200 -12.19 3.46 23.47
C LEU A 200 -10.79 3.94 23.88
N LEU A 201 -10.03 4.53 22.95
CA LEU A 201 -8.68 5.06 23.20
C LEU A 201 -8.69 6.17 24.27
N LYS A 202 -9.64 7.11 24.19
CA LYS A 202 -9.85 8.16 25.19
C LYS A 202 -10.20 7.59 26.57
N ARG A 203 -10.98 6.51 26.65
CA ARG A 203 -11.35 5.85 27.93
C ARG A 203 -10.14 5.23 28.63
N VAL A 204 -9.17 4.71 27.88
CA VAL A 204 -7.92 4.15 28.42
C VAL A 204 -6.79 5.18 28.50
N ASN A 205 -7.08 6.47 28.30
CA ASN A 205 -6.12 7.58 28.27
C ASN A 205 -4.91 7.34 27.33
N ALA A 206 -5.13 6.64 26.21
CA ALA A 206 -4.07 6.35 25.26
C ALA A 206 -3.60 7.60 24.51
N ARG A 207 -2.29 7.73 24.32
CA ARG A 207 -1.70 8.69 23.37
C ARG A 207 -1.71 8.10 21.96
N TYR A 208 -2.25 8.84 21.01
CA TYR A 208 -2.36 8.40 19.62
C TYR A 208 -2.37 9.59 18.65
N ARG A 209 -2.06 9.35 17.38
CA ARG A 209 -2.19 10.31 16.27
C ARG A 209 -2.93 9.72 15.07
N HIS A 210 -3.42 10.59 14.19
CA HIS A 210 -4.07 10.20 12.93
C HIS A 210 -3.06 10.25 11.79
N LEU A 211 -2.85 9.13 11.09
CA LEU A 211 -1.97 9.10 9.91
C LEU A 211 -2.79 9.31 8.62
N LEU A 212 -3.90 8.60 8.49
CA LEU A 212 -4.86 8.73 7.39
C LEU A 212 -6.27 8.77 7.99
N HIS A 213 -7.00 9.86 7.78
CA HIS A 213 -8.37 10.04 8.29
C HIS A 213 -9.42 9.87 7.19
N ASP A 214 -9.31 10.64 6.10
CA ASP A 214 -10.31 10.70 5.02
C ASP A 214 -10.01 9.75 3.84
N THR A 215 -9.58 8.51 4.13
CA THR A 215 -9.27 7.50 3.11
C THR A 215 -10.14 6.25 3.27
N GLN A 216 -10.15 5.36 2.27
CA GLN A 216 -10.85 4.06 2.35
C GLN A 216 -10.17 3.05 3.29
N ALA A 217 -9.00 3.41 3.84
CA ALA A 217 -8.21 2.60 4.75
C ALA A 217 -7.60 3.55 5.81
N PRO A 218 -8.43 4.05 6.74
CA PRO A 218 -7.99 5.04 7.69
C PRO A 218 -7.10 4.38 8.76
N LEU A 219 -6.16 5.14 9.31
CA LEU A 219 -5.06 4.65 10.14
C LEU A 219 -4.81 5.58 11.33
N LEU A 220 -4.74 4.99 12.52
CA LEU A 220 -4.21 5.63 13.73
C LEU A 220 -2.87 5.00 14.08
N GLU A 221 -2.01 5.75 14.75
CA GLU A 221 -0.86 5.19 15.45
C GLU A 221 -1.00 5.43 16.94
N LEU A 222 -0.86 4.36 17.73
CA LEU A 222 -0.68 4.40 19.17
C LEU A 222 0.77 4.65 19.50
N LEU A 223 0.98 5.52 20.47
CA LEU A 223 2.27 5.84 21.05
C LEU A 223 2.39 5.18 22.43
N ASP A 224 3.61 5.14 22.95
CA ASP A 224 3.95 4.73 24.31
C ASP A 224 3.38 3.34 24.68
N MET A 225 3.64 2.32 23.85
CA MET A 225 3.15 0.95 24.04
C MET A 225 3.72 0.25 25.30
N ASP A 226 4.73 0.85 25.94
CA ASP A 226 5.22 0.50 27.27
C ASP A 226 4.21 0.80 28.38
N GLN A 227 3.37 1.83 28.22
CA GLN A 227 2.37 2.26 29.22
C GLN A 227 1.05 1.47 29.16
N TRP A 228 0.83 0.67 28.11
CA TRP A 228 -0.40 -0.11 27.95
C TRP A 228 -0.43 -1.29 28.94
N THR A 229 -1.56 -1.54 29.61
CA THR A 229 -1.73 -2.79 30.39
C THR A 229 -2.28 -3.92 29.52
N ASP A 230 -2.23 -5.16 30.00
CA ASP A 230 -2.82 -6.29 29.27
C ASP A 230 -4.35 -6.17 29.20
N GLU A 231 -5.03 -5.59 30.19
CA GLU A 231 -6.47 -5.27 30.13
C GLU A 231 -6.80 -4.19 29.09
N MET A 232 -5.90 -3.22 28.87
CA MET A 232 -6.03 -2.22 27.81
C MET A 232 -5.88 -2.88 26.43
N LEU A 233 -4.86 -3.73 26.26
CA LEU A 233 -4.63 -4.47 25.03
C LEU A 233 -5.78 -5.45 24.73
N ASP A 234 -6.31 -6.15 25.73
CA ASP A 234 -7.48 -7.03 25.55
C ASP A 234 -8.76 -6.25 25.25
N THR A 235 -8.96 -5.08 25.88
CA THR A 235 -10.10 -4.21 25.55
C THR A 235 -10.01 -3.68 24.12
N LEU A 236 -8.82 -3.35 23.62
CA LEU A 236 -8.60 -2.95 22.23
C LEU A 236 -8.74 -4.11 21.24
N LEU A 237 -8.09 -5.25 21.50
CA LEU A 237 -8.03 -6.37 20.56
C LEU A 237 -9.30 -7.25 20.56
N SER A 238 -10.19 -7.09 21.55
CA SER A 238 -11.56 -7.65 21.53
C SER A 238 -12.62 -6.68 20.97
N TYR A 239 -12.23 -5.48 20.52
CA TYR A 239 -13.18 -4.54 19.91
C TYR A 239 -13.59 -5.00 18.49
N PRO A 240 -14.89 -5.22 18.19
CA PRO A 240 -15.35 -5.80 16.92
C PRO A 240 -14.89 -5.05 15.67
N GLY A 241 -14.89 -3.72 15.74
CA GLY A 241 -14.63 -2.83 14.60
C GLY A 241 -13.14 -2.58 14.31
N LEU A 242 -12.22 -3.20 15.05
CA LEU A 242 -10.79 -3.19 14.76
C LEU A 242 -10.45 -4.27 13.73
N ARG A 243 -9.81 -3.88 12.62
CA ARG A 243 -9.36 -4.80 11.56
C ARG A 243 -7.96 -5.34 11.89
N ARG A 244 -6.98 -4.46 12.14
CA ARG A 244 -5.57 -4.81 12.34
C ARG A 244 -4.94 -3.95 13.45
N ALA A 245 -4.03 -4.52 14.21
CA ALA A 245 -3.15 -3.86 15.16
C ALA A 245 -1.77 -4.51 15.08
N ASP A 246 -0.82 -3.82 14.46
CA ASP A 246 0.53 -4.30 14.16
C ASP A 246 1.60 -3.33 14.67
N PRO A 247 2.84 -3.79 14.90
CA PRO A 247 4.00 -2.91 15.10
C PRO A 247 4.10 -1.82 14.03
N SER A 248 4.37 -0.57 14.43
CA SER A 248 4.62 0.50 13.45
C SER A 248 5.87 0.19 12.62
N PRO A 249 5.77 0.13 11.28
CA PRO A 249 6.91 -0.17 10.43
C PRO A 249 7.94 0.97 10.42
N MET A 250 9.21 0.59 10.24
CA MET A 250 10.34 1.52 10.14
C MET A 250 11.09 1.33 8.81
N ILE A 251 11.71 2.41 8.34
CA ILE A 251 12.53 2.47 7.12
C ILE A 251 13.88 3.12 7.46
N ALA A 252 14.93 2.73 6.74
CA ALA A 252 16.25 3.36 6.79
C ALA A 252 16.61 3.98 5.42
N ALA A 253 17.64 4.82 5.42
CA ALA A 253 18.38 5.10 4.19
C ALA A 253 18.98 3.82 3.62
N SER A 254 19.06 3.70 2.30
CA SER A 254 19.80 2.58 1.69
C SER A 254 21.29 2.78 1.94
N ASN A 255 21.98 1.80 2.53
CA ASN A 255 23.44 1.89 2.65
C ASN A 255 24.05 1.99 1.23
N PRO A 256 24.77 3.07 0.88
CA PRO A 256 25.34 3.25 -0.45
C PRO A 256 26.47 2.26 -0.77
N GLY A 257 26.91 1.47 0.23
CA GLY A 257 28.03 0.56 0.14
C GLY A 257 29.37 1.27 0.34
N SER A 258 30.44 0.49 0.43
CA SER A 258 31.80 1.04 0.49
C SER A 258 32.18 1.65 -0.85
N ALA A 259 32.64 2.90 -0.85
CA ALA A 259 33.18 3.54 -2.03
C ALA A 259 34.40 2.78 -2.56
N ILE A 260 34.25 2.12 -3.72
CA ILE A 260 35.37 1.48 -4.41
C ILE A 260 36.11 2.57 -5.18
N SER A 261 37.31 2.94 -4.72
CA SER A 261 38.16 3.89 -5.42
C SER A 261 38.74 3.24 -6.69
N LEU A 262 38.01 3.35 -7.80
CA LEU A 262 38.36 2.77 -9.11
C LEU A 262 39.45 3.54 -9.86
N GLY A 263 40.21 4.42 -9.19
CA GLY A 263 41.20 5.28 -9.85
C GLY A 263 40.58 6.26 -10.86
N VAL A 264 39.31 6.63 -10.68
CA VAL A 264 38.58 7.56 -11.54
C VAL A 264 39.31 8.91 -11.53
N PRO A 265 39.55 9.56 -12.69
CA PRO A 265 40.12 10.90 -12.70
C PRO A 265 39.25 11.87 -11.89
N ALA A 266 39.88 12.87 -11.27
CA ALA A 266 39.19 13.85 -10.44
C ALA A 266 38.01 14.46 -11.23
N LEU A 267 36.80 14.34 -10.66
CA LEU A 267 35.59 14.88 -11.27
C LEU A 267 35.76 16.39 -11.49
N THR A 268 35.44 16.86 -12.69
CA THR A 268 35.38 18.29 -12.99
C THR A 268 34.38 18.98 -12.05
N PRO A 269 34.73 20.11 -11.42
CA PRO A 269 33.82 20.80 -10.52
C PRO A 269 32.47 21.12 -11.18
N ILE A 270 31.39 20.94 -10.43
CA ILE A 270 30.04 21.32 -10.86
C ILE A 270 30.00 22.85 -10.93
N ALA A 271 29.72 23.41 -12.11
CA ALA A 271 29.48 24.84 -12.27
C ALA A 271 28.22 25.27 -11.48
N PRO A 272 28.12 26.51 -10.97
CA PRO A 272 26.88 27.02 -10.38
C PRO A 272 25.77 27.08 -11.44
N PRO A 273 24.48 27.04 -11.05
CA PRO A 273 23.39 27.06 -12.01
C PRO A 273 23.30 28.40 -12.74
N ASP A 274 23.45 28.33 -14.06
CA ASP A 274 23.43 29.44 -15.02
C ASP A 274 22.02 29.95 -15.36
N GLN A 275 21.00 29.11 -15.19
CA GLN A 275 19.60 29.44 -15.47
C GLN A 275 18.61 28.88 -14.42
N ALA A 276 17.31 29.12 -14.67
CA ALA A 276 16.19 28.59 -13.89
C ALA A 276 15.94 27.10 -14.23
N TRP A 277 16.87 26.24 -13.81
CA TRP A 277 16.72 24.79 -13.89
C TRP A 277 15.53 24.28 -13.03
N PRO A 278 14.87 23.18 -13.43
CA PRO A 278 13.79 22.57 -12.66
C PRO A 278 14.22 22.21 -11.23
N VAL A 279 13.27 22.26 -10.29
CA VAL A 279 13.50 21.91 -8.88
C VAL A 279 12.99 20.50 -8.60
N VAL A 280 13.82 19.68 -7.94
CA VAL A 280 13.46 18.38 -7.40
C VAL A 280 13.62 18.45 -5.87
N ALA A 281 12.59 18.07 -5.12
CA ALA A 281 12.72 17.86 -3.69
C ALA A 281 13.45 16.54 -3.42
N VAL A 282 14.45 16.57 -2.54
CA VAL A 282 15.17 15.38 -2.06
C VAL A 282 14.78 15.18 -0.60
N PHE A 283 13.93 14.19 -0.35
CA PHE A 283 13.51 13.80 1.00
C PHE A 283 14.41 12.66 1.49
N ASP A 284 15.36 12.99 2.36
CA ASP A 284 16.46 12.11 2.73
C ASP A 284 17.10 12.55 4.07
N THR A 285 18.34 12.14 4.38
CA THR A 285 19.10 12.61 5.56
C THR A 285 19.55 14.08 5.43
N GLY A 286 19.29 14.70 4.28
CA GLY A 286 19.58 16.10 3.98
C GLY A 286 20.96 16.34 3.35
N VAL A 287 21.13 17.51 2.76
CA VAL A 287 22.38 17.92 2.09
C VAL A 287 23.31 18.63 3.08
N ALA A 288 24.59 18.23 3.12
CA ALA A 288 25.58 18.81 4.01
C ALA A 288 25.66 20.35 3.88
N PRO A 289 25.41 21.12 4.96
CA PRO A 289 25.45 22.58 4.91
C PRO A 289 26.81 23.13 4.52
N GLY A 290 26.85 24.05 3.56
CA GLY A 290 28.07 24.66 3.05
C GLY A 290 28.87 23.78 2.07
N HIS A 291 28.28 22.70 1.54
CA HIS A 291 28.95 21.85 0.56
C HIS A 291 29.27 22.63 -0.72
N SER A 292 30.55 22.91 -0.96
CA SER A 292 31.04 23.92 -1.93
C SER A 292 30.49 23.80 -3.35
N GLN A 293 30.21 22.58 -3.82
CA GLN A 293 29.68 22.32 -5.16
C GLN A 293 28.14 22.19 -5.23
N LEU A 294 27.46 21.99 -4.10
CA LEU A 294 26.01 21.70 -4.07
C LEU A 294 25.20 22.85 -3.48
N GLU A 295 25.73 23.64 -2.55
CA GLU A 295 25.03 24.80 -1.98
C GLU A 295 24.49 25.77 -3.06
N PRO A 296 25.22 26.09 -4.16
CA PRO A 296 24.69 26.95 -5.23
C PRO A 296 23.46 26.37 -5.95
N TRP A 297 23.22 25.05 -5.85
CA TRP A 297 22.11 24.34 -6.45
C TRP A 297 20.94 24.10 -5.49
N VAL A 298 21.11 24.33 -4.19
CA VAL A 298 20.04 24.23 -3.19
C VAL A 298 19.19 25.51 -3.21
N VAL A 299 17.88 25.38 -3.45
CA VAL A 299 16.94 26.52 -3.51
C VAL A 299 16.17 26.78 -2.21
N GLY A 300 16.17 25.81 -1.30
CA GLY A 300 15.46 25.88 -0.03
C GLY A 300 15.72 24.62 0.79
N ARG A 301 15.45 24.70 2.09
CA ARG A 301 15.73 23.65 3.08
C ARG A 301 14.56 23.51 4.06
N ASN A 302 14.04 22.29 4.23
CA ASN A 302 13.17 21.92 5.35
C ASN A 302 13.88 20.90 6.24
N THR A 303 14.21 21.29 7.47
CA THR A 303 14.99 20.46 8.38
C THR A 303 14.12 19.94 9.53
N PHE A 304 13.81 18.64 9.49
CA PHE A 304 13.05 17.94 10.54
C PHE A 304 13.95 17.06 11.44
N VAL A 305 15.07 16.58 10.89
CA VAL A 305 16.09 15.78 11.58
C VAL A 305 17.37 16.61 11.71
N LEU A 306 17.96 16.60 12.91
CA LEU A 306 19.18 17.34 13.25
C LEU A 306 20.30 16.37 13.64
N PRO A 307 21.59 16.73 13.49
CA PRO A 307 22.69 15.95 14.05
C PRO A 307 22.52 15.76 15.57
N PRO A 308 22.84 14.56 16.13
CA PRO A 308 23.53 13.45 15.49
C PRO A 308 22.63 12.46 14.73
N ASP A 309 21.31 12.64 14.71
CA ASP A 309 20.38 11.71 14.06
C ASP A 309 20.45 11.76 12.51
N THR A 310 21.12 12.79 11.98
CA THR A 310 21.61 12.84 10.60
C THR A 310 23.11 13.13 10.51
N ASP A 311 23.77 12.50 9.53
CA ASP A 311 25.16 12.73 9.09
C ASP A 311 25.24 13.44 7.72
N HIS A 312 24.09 13.69 7.08
CA HIS A 312 23.94 14.20 5.71
C HIS A 312 24.63 13.40 4.59
N VAL A 313 25.19 12.21 4.84
CA VAL A 313 26.00 11.48 3.86
C VAL A 313 25.15 10.96 2.70
N HIS A 314 24.06 10.25 3.01
CA HIS A 314 23.18 9.69 2.00
C HIS A 314 22.44 10.79 1.22
N GLY A 315 21.85 11.78 1.90
CA GLY A 315 21.18 12.91 1.25
C GLY A 315 22.09 13.73 0.33
N THR A 316 23.34 13.97 0.73
CA THR A 316 24.34 14.63 -0.13
C THR A 316 24.68 13.79 -1.38
N ALA A 317 24.83 12.47 -1.23
CA ALA A 317 25.07 11.58 -2.38
C ALA A 317 23.88 11.59 -3.37
N VAL A 318 22.65 11.51 -2.87
CA VAL A 318 21.43 11.58 -3.68
C VAL A 318 21.29 12.94 -4.39
N ALA A 319 21.49 14.04 -3.67
CA ALA A 319 21.47 15.39 -4.25
C ALA A 319 22.55 15.57 -5.34
N SER A 320 23.73 14.95 -5.18
CA SER A 320 24.77 14.98 -6.21
C SER A 320 24.35 14.31 -7.53
N LEU A 321 23.50 13.28 -7.49
CA LEU A 321 22.94 12.64 -8.69
C LEU A 321 21.88 13.51 -9.37
N VAL A 322 21.10 14.27 -8.60
CA VAL A 322 20.11 15.25 -9.12
C VAL A 322 20.79 16.42 -9.83
N VAL A 323 21.90 16.91 -9.27
CA VAL A 323 22.66 18.04 -9.82
C VAL A 323 23.61 17.62 -10.95
N ALA A 324 24.36 16.53 -10.76
CA ALA A 324 25.49 16.14 -11.63
C ALA A 324 25.31 14.78 -12.32
N GLY A 325 24.07 14.32 -12.48
CA GLY A 325 23.74 12.98 -13.01
C GLY A 325 24.51 12.56 -14.26
N HIS A 326 24.66 13.45 -15.27
CA HIS A 326 25.46 13.19 -16.49
C HIS A 326 26.97 13.10 -16.23
N GLN A 327 27.51 13.92 -15.33
CA GLN A 327 28.95 13.90 -15.01
C GLN A 327 29.32 12.63 -14.24
N LEU A 328 28.42 12.17 -13.37
CA LEU A 328 28.58 10.95 -12.58
C LEU A 328 28.25 9.68 -13.38
N ASN A 329 27.34 9.77 -14.36
CA ASN A 329 26.86 8.64 -15.17
C ASN A 329 26.87 9.00 -16.67
N ALA A 330 27.94 8.61 -17.36
CA ALA A 330 28.05 8.78 -18.80
C ALA A 330 26.87 8.11 -19.53
N GLY A 331 26.24 8.84 -20.46
CA GLY A 331 25.06 8.40 -21.21
C GLY A 331 23.72 8.91 -20.68
N PHE A 332 23.66 9.50 -19.48
CA PHE A 332 22.45 10.17 -18.98
C PHE A 332 22.23 11.52 -19.69
N PRO A 333 20.99 12.09 -19.70
CA PRO A 333 20.74 13.42 -20.26
C PRO A 333 21.49 14.54 -19.54
N ARG A 334 21.90 15.59 -20.28
CA ARG A 334 22.55 16.80 -19.74
C ARG A 334 21.53 17.80 -19.17
N SER A 335 20.73 17.33 -18.21
CA SER A 335 19.64 18.10 -17.60
C SER A 335 19.83 18.14 -16.08
N PRO A 336 20.70 19.03 -15.55
CA PRO A 336 20.86 19.20 -14.11
C PRO A 336 19.60 19.82 -13.51
N CYS A 337 19.27 19.43 -12.28
CA CYS A 337 18.15 20.00 -11.52
C CYS A 337 18.67 20.72 -10.26
N ARG A 338 17.96 21.76 -9.85
CA ARG A 338 18.12 22.38 -8.52
C ARG A 338 17.47 21.50 -7.46
N VAL A 339 17.99 21.54 -6.24
CA VAL A 339 17.53 20.70 -5.12
C VAL A 339 16.74 21.54 -4.13
N PHE A 340 15.54 21.09 -3.78
CA PHE A 340 14.91 21.49 -2.52
C PHE A 340 15.25 20.41 -1.48
N ASP A 341 16.02 20.78 -0.47
CA ASP A 341 16.59 19.83 0.49
C ASP A 341 15.60 19.59 1.64
N VAL A 342 15.24 18.32 1.89
CA VAL A 342 14.36 17.95 3.00
C VAL A 342 15.04 16.90 3.87
N ALA A 343 15.64 17.35 4.97
CA ALA A 343 16.26 16.50 5.99
C ALA A 343 15.16 15.90 6.87
N GLY A 344 14.51 14.84 6.35
CA GLY A 344 13.34 14.18 6.94
C GLY A 344 13.56 12.74 7.40
N LEU A 345 14.73 12.15 7.09
CA LEU A 345 15.10 10.76 7.36
C LEU A 345 16.27 10.69 8.36
N GLU A 346 16.16 9.81 9.36
CA GLU A 346 17.23 9.50 10.30
C GLU A 346 18.22 8.48 9.69
N VAL A 347 19.50 8.60 10.05
CA VAL A 347 20.56 7.67 9.59
C VAL A 347 20.35 6.24 10.08
N ALA A 348 19.74 6.07 11.25
CA ALA A 348 19.44 4.76 11.83
C ALA A 348 18.18 4.14 11.21
N LYS A 349 17.01 4.37 11.81
CA LYS A 349 15.69 3.97 11.31
C LYS A 349 14.65 5.00 11.72
N SER A 350 13.75 5.30 10.81
CA SER A 350 12.62 6.21 11.00
C SER A 350 11.31 5.43 10.99
N TYR A 351 10.36 5.78 11.88
CA TYR A 351 9.01 5.27 11.74
C TYR A 351 8.35 5.84 10.48
N ILE A 352 7.69 5.00 9.69
CA ILE A 352 6.98 5.41 8.47
C ILE A 352 5.96 6.52 8.78
N SER A 353 5.34 6.48 9.96
CA SER A 353 4.42 7.49 10.47
C SER A 353 5.05 8.88 10.60
N ASP A 354 6.28 8.98 11.12
CA ASP A 354 7.03 10.25 11.17
C ASP A 354 7.41 10.75 9.78
N LEU A 355 7.80 9.83 8.87
CA LEU A 355 8.10 10.18 7.49
C LEU A 355 6.88 10.73 6.75
N ILE A 356 5.69 10.15 6.96
CA ILE A 356 4.43 10.62 6.36
C ILE A 356 4.08 12.04 6.83
N ASP A 357 4.20 12.32 8.13
CA ASP A 357 3.88 13.65 8.67
C ASP A 357 4.90 14.71 8.19
N ARG A 358 6.20 14.43 8.28
CA ARG A 358 7.27 15.33 7.76
C ARG A 358 7.14 15.60 6.26
N LEU A 359 6.83 14.56 5.48
CA LEU A 359 6.64 14.69 4.03
C LEU A 359 5.39 15.50 3.70
N ARG A 360 4.28 15.28 4.43
CA ARG A 360 3.05 16.09 4.29
C ARG A 360 3.35 17.57 4.54
N ASP A 361 4.00 17.88 5.66
CA ASP A 361 4.35 19.25 6.03
C ASP A 361 5.27 19.90 5.00
N ALA A 362 6.27 19.17 4.50
CA ALA A 362 7.16 19.66 3.44
C ALA A 362 6.40 19.97 2.14
N VAL A 363 5.54 19.05 1.68
CA VAL A 363 4.76 19.22 0.44
C VAL A 363 3.73 20.36 0.59
N ASP A 364 3.06 20.46 1.74
CA ASP A 364 2.10 21.54 2.02
C ASP A 364 2.78 22.92 2.05
N GLN A 365 4.04 23.01 2.48
CA GLN A 365 4.83 24.25 2.50
C GLN A 365 5.48 24.62 1.15
N THR A 366 5.59 23.68 0.21
CA THR A 366 6.34 23.88 -1.06
C THR A 366 5.52 23.51 -2.30
N PRO A 367 4.35 24.14 -2.51
CA PRO A 367 3.39 23.74 -3.55
C PRO A 367 3.95 23.83 -4.98
N ASP A 368 4.99 24.63 -5.22
CA ASP A 368 5.64 24.77 -6.53
C ASP A 368 6.54 23.58 -6.90
N VAL A 369 7.02 22.80 -5.93
CA VAL A 369 7.91 21.66 -6.20
C VAL A 369 7.09 20.42 -6.57
N LYS A 370 7.13 20.04 -7.85
CA LYS A 370 6.29 18.96 -8.39
C LYS A 370 6.93 17.57 -8.45
N ILE A 371 8.26 17.46 -8.30
CA ILE A 371 8.99 16.19 -8.33
C ILE A 371 9.65 15.96 -6.98
N TRP A 372 9.40 14.79 -6.37
CA TRP A 372 9.87 14.43 -5.04
C TRP A 372 10.61 13.10 -5.08
N ASN A 373 11.92 13.13 -4.87
CA ASN A 373 12.76 11.94 -4.80
C ASN A 373 12.87 11.42 -3.36
N LEU A 374 12.50 10.16 -3.16
CA LEU A 374 12.57 9.42 -1.90
C LEU A 374 13.47 8.18 -2.11
N SER A 375 14.78 8.34 -1.86
CA SER A 375 15.80 7.28 -2.03
C SER A 375 15.88 6.31 -0.83
N LEU A 376 14.71 6.00 -0.27
CA LEU A 376 14.52 5.19 0.93
C LEU A 376 13.69 3.93 0.60
N GLY A 377 13.66 2.96 1.51
CA GLY A 377 12.84 1.77 1.35
C GLY A 377 12.89 0.81 2.54
N ALA A 378 11.83 0.05 2.75
CA ALA A 378 11.79 -0.98 3.78
C ALA A 378 12.78 -2.13 3.50
N GLU A 379 13.33 -2.72 4.57
CA GLU A 379 14.25 -3.85 4.47
C GLU A 379 13.62 -5.12 3.85
N VAL A 380 12.28 -5.22 3.92
CA VAL A 380 11.49 -6.36 3.41
C VAL A 380 10.61 -5.96 2.22
N GLY A 381 10.35 -6.92 1.33
CA GLY A 381 9.43 -6.74 0.21
C GLY A 381 7.99 -6.50 0.66
N CYS A 382 7.21 -5.78 -0.14
CA CYS A 382 5.83 -5.43 0.17
C CYS A 382 4.91 -6.67 0.20
N ASN A 383 3.81 -6.53 0.95
CA ASN A 383 2.75 -7.54 1.04
C ASN A 383 2.15 -7.81 -0.35
N GLU A 384 1.80 -9.07 -0.64
CA GLU A 384 1.26 -9.44 -1.95
C GLU A 384 -0.19 -8.95 -2.17
N GLN A 385 -0.91 -8.71 -1.07
CA GLN A 385 -2.36 -8.59 -0.99
C GLN A 385 -2.83 -7.17 -0.62
N GLU A 386 -2.07 -6.47 0.21
CA GLU A 386 -2.31 -5.10 0.69
C GLU A 386 -1.20 -4.15 0.22
N PHE A 387 -1.54 -2.89 -0.03
CA PHE A 387 -0.56 -1.84 -0.29
C PHE A 387 -0.02 -1.31 1.04
N SER A 388 1.26 -0.95 1.09
CA SER A 388 1.88 -0.35 2.27
C SER A 388 1.23 0.99 2.64
N GLU A 389 1.27 1.31 3.93
CA GLU A 389 0.67 2.52 4.47
C GLU A 389 1.36 3.77 3.95
N PHE A 390 2.68 3.69 3.71
CA PHE A 390 3.44 4.76 3.07
C PHE A 390 3.02 4.95 1.61
N ALA A 391 2.89 3.87 0.84
CA ALA A 391 2.40 3.94 -0.55
C ALA A 391 1.01 4.60 -0.64
N GLN A 392 0.10 4.26 0.27
CA GLN A 392 -1.23 4.89 0.35
C GLN A 392 -1.15 6.38 0.71
N ALA A 393 -0.22 6.78 1.58
CA ALA A 393 0.01 8.19 1.90
C ALA A 393 0.62 8.97 0.72
N LEU A 394 1.56 8.37 -0.02
CA LEU A 394 2.10 8.97 -1.25
C LEU A 394 1.02 9.14 -2.32
N ASP A 395 0.18 8.12 -2.55
CA ASP A 395 -0.93 8.19 -3.51
C ASP A 395 -1.92 9.32 -3.13
N ALA A 396 -2.21 9.50 -1.83
CA ALA A 396 -3.07 10.57 -1.33
C ALA A 396 -2.44 11.97 -1.47
N LEU A 397 -1.15 12.14 -1.14
CA LEU A 397 -0.43 13.41 -1.32
C LEU A 397 -0.28 13.78 -2.80
N SER A 398 0.01 12.80 -3.65
CA SER A 398 0.09 12.94 -5.10
C SER A 398 -1.23 13.44 -5.68
N ALA A 399 -2.36 12.82 -5.28
CA ALA A 399 -3.70 13.24 -5.70
C ALA A 399 -4.09 14.63 -5.18
N LYS A 400 -3.70 15.01 -3.96
CA LYS A 400 -3.99 16.33 -3.35
C LYS A 400 -3.21 17.47 -4.01
N HIS A 401 -1.92 17.26 -4.30
CA HIS A 401 -0.98 18.33 -4.67
C HIS A 401 -0.51 18.33 -6.13
N GLY A 402 -0.85 17.29 -6.88
CA GLY A 402 -0.37 17.10 -8.26
C GLY A 402 1.13 16.89 -8.34
N VAL A 403 1.71 16.18 -7.36
CA VAL A 403 3.14 15.87 -7.28
C VAL A 403 3.44 14.44 -7.73
N LEU A 404 4.60 14.24 -8.36
CA LEU A 404 5.14 12.93 -8.69
C LEU A 404 6.20 12.54 -7.65
N PHE A 405 5.96 11.44 -6.94
CA PHE A 405 6.97 10.79 -6.13
C PHE A 405 7.81 9.84 -7.00
N VAL A 406 9.12 9.94 -6.89
CA VAL A 406 10.10 9.00 -7.46
C VAL A 406 10.70 8.23 -6.30
N VAL A 407 10.51 6.91 -6.29
CA VAL A 407 10.78 6.05 -5.14
C VAL A 407 11.70 4.89 -5.53
N SER A 408 12.54 4.42 -4.60
CA SER A 408 13.35 3.24 -4.86
C SER A 408 12.50 1.97 -4.89
N ALA A 409 12.88 0.99 -5.72
CA ALA A 409 12.36 -0.38 -5.62
C ALA A 409 12.83 -1.09 -4.32
N GLY A 410 13.89 -0.57 -3.70
CA GLY A 410 14.60 -1.12 -2.55
C GLY A 410 15.64 -2.18 -2.91
N ASN A 411 16.40 -2.60 -1.89
CA ASN A 411 17.58 -3.45 -2.02
C ASN A 411 17.41 -4.82 -1.32
N TYR A 412 17.96 -5.89 -1.92
CA TYR A 412 17.91 -7.32 -1.54
C TYR A 412 17.35 -7.66 -0.14
N THR A 413 18.13 -7.94 0.90
CA THR A 413 19.60 -8.00 1.03
C THR A 413 20.16 -9.43 1.12
N ASP A 414 19.32 -10.44 0.99
CA ASP A 414 19.65 -11.82 1.39
C ASP A 414 20.53 -12.57 0.38
N MET A 415 20.93 -13.79 0.74
CA MET A 415 21.66 -14.72 -0.12
C MET A 415 20.80 -15.96 -0.42
N PRO A 416 20.87 -16.54 -1.63
CA PRO A 416 21.69 -16.12 -2.78
C PRO A 416 21.12 -14.90 -3.51
N ARG A 417 21.99 -14.06 -4.08
CA ARG A 417 21.56 -12.94 -4.94
C ARG A 417 21.07 -13.42 -6.31
N ARG A 418 20.27 -12.56 -6.97
CA ARG A 418 19.69 -12.81 -8.30
C ARG A 418 20.73 -12.59 -9.39
N GLY A 419 20.81 -13.52 -10.35
CA GLY A 419 21.47 -13.30 -11.64
C GLY A 419 20.50 -12.98 -12.76
N TRP A 420 21.06 -12.61 -13.91
CA TRP A 420 20.34 -12.29 -15.13
C TRP A 420 20.80 -13.20 -16.28
N PRO A 421 19.90 -13.72 -17.13
CA PRO A 421 18.44 -13.74 -16.98
C PRO A 421 17.97 -14.48 -15.71
N VAL A 422 16.71 -14.26 -15.31
CA VAL A 422 16.17 -14.85 -14.08
C VAL A 422 15.95 -16.36 -14.23
N THR A 423 16.79 -17.16 -13.59
CA THR A 423 16.68 -18.63 -13.57
C THR A 423 15.96 -19.19 -12.33
N LYS A 424 15.88 -18.42 -11.24
CA LYS A 424 15.22 -18.84 -9.98
C LYS A 424 14.39 -17.72 -9.35
N HIS A 425 13.24 -18.10 -8.79
CA HIS A 425 12.41 -17.22 -7.98
C HIS A 425 12.94 -17.22 -6.54
N LEU A 426 13.65 -16.18 -6.17
CA LEU A 426 13.99 -15.87 -4.77
C LEU A 426 12.73 -15.41 -4.04
N GLN A 427 12.51 -15.95 -2.84
CA GLN A 427 11.52 -15.40 -1.91
C GLN A 427 12.02 -14.07 -1.34
N GLY A 428 11.11 -13.19 -0.92
CA GLY A 428 11.45 -11.89 -0.34
C GLY A 428 11.86 -10.80 -1.35
N ASP A 429 12.33 -11.14 -2.55
CA ASP A 429 12.83 -10.19 -3.57
C ASP A 429 11.73 -9.44 -4.37
N ARG A 430 10.66 -9.05 -3.67
CA ARG A 430 9.60 -8.16 -4.19
C ARG A 430 9.99 -6.71 -3.90
N ILE A 431 9.51 -5.73 -4.65
CA ILE A 431 9.72 -4.30 -4.33
C ILE A 431 9.29 -4.00 -2.89
N SER A 432 10.05 -3.15 -2.17
CA SER A 432 9.74 -2.76 -0.79
C SER A 432 8.85 -1.52 -0.75
N SER A 433 8.22 -1.25 0.40
CA SER A 433 7.55 0.04 0.66
C SER A 433 8.54 1.20 0.57
N PRO A 434 8.20 2.37 -0.02
CA PRO A 434 6.91 2.75 -0.62
C PRO A 434 6.79 2.43 -2.13
N GLY A 435 7.70 1.65 -2.71
CA GLY A 435 7.74 1.31 -4.14
C GLY A 435 6.51 0.57 -4.68
N ASP A 436 5.57 0.16 -3.82
CA ASP A 436 4.29 -0.43 -4.17
C ASP A 436 3.14 0.58 -4.39
N SER A 437 3.40 1.89 -4.29
CA SER A 437 2.49 2.98 -4.67
C SER A 437 1.96 2.84 -6.10
N VAL A 438 0.72 3.31 -6.32
CA VAL A 438 0.03 3.25 -7.61
C VAL A 438 0.34 4.49 -8.47
N THR A 439 0.69 5.63 -7.84
CA THR A 439 0.98 6.89 -8.56
C THR A 439 2.46 7.27 -8.60
N ALA A 440 3.32 6.65 -7.80
CA ALA A 440 4.75 6.91 -7.81
C ALA A 440 5.49 6.21 -8.99
N LEU A 441 6.64 6.78 -9.37
CA LEU A 441 7.59 6.16 -10.27
C LEU A 441 8.60 5.32 -9.47
N THR A 442 8.42 4.00 -9.46
CA THR A 442 9.33 3.07 -8.77
C THR A 442 10.54 2.71 -9.63
N VAL A 443 11.75 3.02 -9.14
CA VAL A 443 13.01 2.90 -9.88
C VAL A 443 13.84 1.73 -9.35
N GLY A 444 14.18 0.78 -10.23
CA GLY A 444 15.16 -0.29 -9.98
C GLY A 444 16.57 0.09 -10.43
N ALA A 445 17.57 -0.63 -9.95
CA ALA A 445 18.98 -0.37 -10.28
C ALA A 445 19.50 -1.32 -11.38
N LEU A 446 20.36 -0.77 -12.25
CA LEU A 446 21.15 -1.54 -13.22
C LEU A 446 22.61 -1.62 -12.74
N ALA A 447 23.31 -2.71 -13.07
CA ALA A 447 24.74 -2.81 -12.86
C ALA A 447 25.48 -1.89 -13.86
N GLN A 448 26.35 -1.01 -13.36
CA GLN A 448 27.14 -0.12 -14.22
C GLN A 448 28.18 -0.88 -15.05
N ALA A 449 28.74 -1.96 -14.50
CA ALA A 449 29.75 -2.80 -15.14
C ALA A 449 29.67 -4.24 -14.62
N GLY A 450 30.30 -5.16 -15.36
CA GLY A 450 30.48 -6.55 -14.97
C GLY A 450 31.74 -7.15 -15.63
N ASN A 451 32.11 -8.35 -15.19
CA ASN A 451 33.19 -9.14 -15.76
C ASN A 451 32.88 -10.65 -15.60
N TYR A 452 33.84 -11.54 -15.88
CA TYR A 452 33.65 -12.99 -15.80
C TYR A 452 33.38 -13.55 -14.39
N SER A 453 33.58 -12.76 -13.33
CA SER A 453 33.35 -13.13 -11.93
C SER A 453 32.14 -12.44 -11.30
N THR A 454 31.45 -11.54 -12.03
CA THR A 454 30.21 -10.90 -11.54
C THR A 454 28.97 -11.73 -11.88
N ILE A 455 27.95 -11.62 -11.02
CA ILE A 455 26.67 -12.36 -11.14
C ILE A 455 25.80 -11.83 -12.32
N VAL A 456 26.06 -10.59 -12.75
CA VAL A 456 25.42 -9.91 -13.89
C VAL A 456 26.45 -9.05 -14.63
N GLN A 457 26.15 -8.65 -15.86
CA GLN A 457 26.96 -7.77 -16.70
C GLN A 457 26.47 -6.32 -16.66
N GLY A 458 27.25 -5.40 -17.26
CA GLY A 458 26.88 -3.99 -17.36
C GLY A 458 25.58 -3.78 -18.16
N GLY A 459 24.67 -2.95 -17.66
CA GLY A 459 23.35 -2.70 -18.22
C GLY A 459 22.26 -3.71 -17.82
N GLU A 460 22.61 -4.80 -17.14
CA GLU A 460 21.65 -5.78 -16.61
C GLU A 460 21.12 -5.34 -15.22
N PRO A 461 19.94 -5.81 -14.77
CA PRO A 461 19.42 -5.51 -13.44
C PRO A 461 20.41 -5.91 -12.34
N ALA A 462 20.69 -4.98 -11.41
CA ALA A 462 21.66 -5.22 -10.36
C ALA A 462 21.23 -6.39 -9.45
N PRO A 463 22.15 -7.24 -8.94
CA PRO A 463 21.79 -8.42 -8.13
C PRO A 463 21.08 -8.12 -6.81
N TYR A 464 21.10 -6.84 -6.42
CA TYR A 464 20.42 -6.29 -5.25
C TYR A 464 19.12 -5.56 -5.58
N SER A 465 18.84 -5.24 -6.85
CA SER A 465 17.62 -4.49 -7.20
C SER A 465 16.41 -5.40 -7.00
N ARG A 466 15.54 -5.02 -6.07
CA ARG A 466 14.23 -5.65 -5.91
C ARG A 466 13.41 -5.49 -7.19
N ARG A 467 12.45 -6.40 -7.42
CA ARG A 467 11.62 -6.41 -8.64
C ARG A 467 10.13 -6.56 -8.38
N GLY A 468 9.33 -6.23 -9.39
CA GLY A 468 7.89 -6.46 -9.37
C GLY A 468 7.50 -7.95 -9.40
N PRO A 469 6.22 -8.27 -9.12
CA PRO A 469 5.13 -7.31 -8.89
C PRO A 469 5.15 -6.72 -7.47
N GLY A 470 4.62 -5.49 -7.33
CA GLY A 470 4.24 -4.92 -6.04
C GLY A 470 3.02 -5.64 -5.49
N ARG A 471 1.83 -5.08 -5.67
CA ARG A 471 0.60 -5.84 -5.44
C ARG A 471 0.28 -6.74 -6.63
N VAL A 472 -0.07 -8.01 -6.39
CA VAL A 472 -0.39 -8.98 -7.47
C VAL A 472 -1.69 -8.62 -8.23
N ILE A 473 -2.53 -7.74 -7.66
CA ILE A 473 -3.79 -7.28 -8.26
C ILE A 473 -3.93 -5.76 -8.15
N SER A 474 -3.10 -5.02 -8.87
CA SER A 474 -3.57 -3.74 -9.44
C SER A 474 -4.69 -4.06 -10.46
N ARG A 475 -5.69 -3.18 -10.59
CA ARG A 475 -6.72 -3.34 -11.63
C ARG A 475 -6.07 -3.01 -12.99
N CYS A 476 -5.51 -4.00 -13.68
CA CYS A 476 -5.23 -3.85 -15.11
C CYS A 476 -6.56 -3.67 -15.85
N PRO A 477 -6.83 -2.52 -16.51
CA PRO A 477 -7.89 -2.44 -17.50
C PRO A 477 -7.51 -3.41 -18.62
N ARG A 478 -8.46 -4.22 -19.11
CA ARG A 478 -8.14 -5.27 -20.11
C ARG A 478 -7.49 -4.62 -21.34
N GLY A 479 -6.27 -5.02 -21.67
CA GLY A 479 -5.54 -4.50 -22.82
C GLY A 479 -4.06 -4.91 -22.94
N LEU A 480 -3.37 -5.20 -21.83
CA LEU A 480 -1.91 -5.42 -21.84
C LEU A 480 -1.42 -6.80 -21.35
N SER A 481 -2.32 -7.78 -21.17
CA SER A 481 -1.92 -9.16 -20.82
C SER A 481 -1.74 -10.06 -22.06
N GLN A 482 -0.94 -9.61 -23.05
CA GLN A 482 -0.53 -10.47 -24.17
C GLN A 482 0.75 -10.02 -24.91
N SER A 483 1.79 -9.60 -24.17
CA SER A 483 3.18 -9.55 -24.68
C SER A 483 4.20 -9.27 -23.57
N LEU A 484 4.63 -10.32 -22.86
CA LEU A 484 5.94 -10.46 -22.20
C LEU A 484 6.20 -11.96 -22.01
#